data_AF-I1BQL3-F1
#
_entry.id   AF-I1BQL3-F1
#
_cell.length_a   1.000
_cell.length_b   1.000
_cell.length_c   1.000
_cell.angle_alpha   90.00
_cell.angle_beta   90.00
_cell.angle_gamma   90.00
#
_symmetry.space_group_name_H-M   'P 1'
#
loop_
_entity.id
_entity.type
_entity.pdbx_description
1 polymer ?
#
loop_
_entity_poly.entity_id
_entity_poly.type
_entity_poly.pdbx_seq_one_letter_code
_entity_poly.pdbx_strand_id
1 'polypeptide(L)'
;MYFFLLLPEEKPLPTRQVFTWKSTALLGITAVGLAFYFKQEKERLRLLHEQKEREKIKSFGRPNIGMPFKLFNVNEDKITSSEDLKGRYYMVYFGFTHCPDICPEELDKMAEVTDQVKNEFGQNISIRIL
;
A
#
# COMPACT_ATOMS: atom_id res chain seq x y z
N MET A 1 -30.19 61.96 -10.37
CA MET A 1 -29.81 62.98 -9.35
C MET A 1 -30.61 62.79 -8.06
N TYR A 2 -30.66 61.58 -7.48
CA TYR A 2 -31.19 61.30 -6.11
C TYR A 2 -30.73 59.91 -5.62
N PHE A 3 -29.55 59.46 -6.05
CA PHE A 3 -29.01 58.14 -5.69
C PHE A 3 -27.56 58.27 -5.20
N PHE A 4 -27.31 59.27 -4.35
CA PHE A 4 -25.98 59.57 -3.80
C PHE A 4 -26.01 59.97 -2.31
N LEU A 5 -27.15 59.81 -1.63
CA LEU A 5 -27.38 60.24 -0.23
C LEU A 5 -27.69 59.08 0.72
N LEU A 6 -27.16 57.88 0.46
CA LEU A 6 -27.28 56.72 1.36
C LEU A 6 -26.01 55.86 1.36
N LEU A 7 -24.85 56.51 1.48
CA LEU A 7 -23.62 55.82 1.88
C LEU A 7 -23.50 55.92 3.42
N PRO A 8 -23.59 54.80 4.15
CA PRO A 8 -23.37 54.81 5.59
C PRO A 8 -21.89 55.12 5.86
N GLU A 9 -21.68 55.99 6.84
CA GLU A 9 -20.40 56.44 7.39
C GLU A 9 -19.41 55.25 7.59
N GLU A 10 -18.26 55.28 6.91
CA GLU A 10 -17.18 54.33 7.16
C GLU A 10 -16.61 54.56 8.56
N LYS A 11 -16.96 53.66 9.50
CA LYS A 11 -16.38 53.63 10.84
C LYS A 11 -14.91 53.24 10.73
N PRO A 12 -13.96 54.00 11.32
CA PRO A 12 -12.54 53.71 11.20
C PRO A 12 -12.25 52.30 11.72
N LEU A 13 -11.55 51.51 10.90
CA LEU A 13 -11.12 50.15 11.22
C LEU A 13 -10.40 50.17 12.58
N PRO A 14 -10.88 49.43 13.59
CA PRO A 14 -10.25 49.42 14.90
C PRO A 14 -8.81 48.93 14.76
N THR A 15 -7.85 49.75 15.17
CA THR A 15 -6.43 49.39 15.25
C THR A 15 -6.30 48.19 16.18
N ARG A 16 -6.08 47.03 15.55
CA ARG A 16 -6.06 45.72 16.16
C ARG A 16 -4.84 45.62 17.09
N GLN A 17 -5.04 45.84 18.39
CA GLN A 17 -4.15 45.29 19.41
C GLN A 17 -4.27 43.77 19.32
N VAL A 18 -3.41 43.16 18.50
CA VAL A 18 -3.54 41.77 18.04
C VAL A 18 -3.33 40.70 19.12
N PHE A 19 -2.97 41.07 20.35
CA PHE A 19 -2.74 40.09 21.42
C PHE A 19 -3.18 40.64 22.78
N THR A 20 -4.48 40.54 23.06
CA THR A 20 -5.00 40.65 24.43
C THR A 20 -4.87 39.28 25.10
N TRP A 21 -4.42 39.21 26.36
CA TRP A 21 -4.27 37.94 27.12
C TRP A 21 -5.53 37.06 27.10
N LYS A 22 -6.70 37.69 27.05
CA LYS A 22 -8.01 37.01 26.88
C LYS A 22 -8.06 36.16 25.61
N SER A 23 -7.50 36.65 24.51
CA SER A 23 -7.43 35.93 23.23
C SER A 23 -6.45 34.75 23.30
N THR A 24 -5.31 34.89 23.98
CA THR A 24 -4.34 33.80 24.19
C THR A 24 -4.95 32.69 25.05
N ALA A 25 -5.67 33.06 26.13
CA ALA A 25 -6.38 32.10 26.96
C ALA A 25 -7.45 31.34 26.16
N LEU A 26 -8.24 32.06 25.36
CA LEU A 26 -9.27 31.44 24.52
C LEU A 26 -8.65 30.46 23.50
N LEU A 27 -7.62 30.89 22.76
CA LEU A 27 -6.95 30.04 21.78
C LEU A 27 -6.27 28.84 22.43
N GLY A 28 -5.60 29.03 23.57
CA GLY A 28 -4.98 27.94 24.33
C GLY A 28 -6.00 26.89 24.77
N ILE A 29 -7.15 27.31 25.29
CA ILE A 29 -8.24 26.40 25.66
C ILE A 29 -8.76 25.65 24.44
N THR A 30 -9.01 26.35 23.32
CA THR A 30 -9.48 25.69 22.10
C THR A 30 -8.44 24.70 21.54
N ALA A 31 -7.15 25.04 21.57
CA ALA A 31 -6.07 24.18 21.08
C ALA A 31 -5.90 22.94 21.95
N VAL A 32 -5.96 23.07 23.28
CA VAL A 32 -5.89 21.94 24.21
C VAL A 32 -7.12 21.04 24.06
N GLY A 33 -8.32 21.61 23.96
CA GLY A 33 -9.55 20.84 23.74
C GLY A 33 -9.52 20.07 22.42
N LEU A 34 -9.06 20.72 21.36
CA LEU A 34 -8.91 20.11 20.03
C LEU A 34 -7.81 19.03 20.03
N ALA A 35 -6.68 19.27 20.69
CA ALA A 35 -5.61 18.29 20.84
C ALA A 35 -6.05 17.07 21.66
N PHE A 36 -6.82 17.28 22.74
CA PHE A 36 -7.41 16.20 23.53
C PHE A 36 -8.42 15.40 22.71
N TYR A 37 -9.31 16.09 21.97
CA TYR A 37 -10.28 15.49 21.06
C TYR A 37 -9.60 14.65 19.96
N PHE A 38 -8.62 15.22 19.25
CA PHE A 38 -7.88 14.49 18.21
C PHE A 38 -7.06 13.32 18.76
N LYS A 39 -6.51 13.44 19.98
CA LYS A 39 -5.78 12.35 20.63
C LYS A 39 -6.72 11.17 20.96
N GLN A 40 -7.95 11.47 21.38
CA GLN A 40 -8.99 10.47 21.63
C GLN A 40 -9.45 9.76 20.33
N GLU A 41 -9.66 10.51 19.25
CA GLU A 41 -10.11 9.96 17.96
C GLU A 41 -9.02 9.09 17.29
N LYS A 42 -7.74 9.45 17.44
CA LYS A 42 -6.60 8.76 16.80
C LYS A 42 -6.40 7.32 17.31
N GLU A 43 -6.69 7.04 18.56
CA GLU A 43 -6.57 5.67 19.12
C GLU A 43 -7.63 4.73 18.54
N ARG A 44 -8.87 5.21 18.38
CA ARG A 44 -9.94 4.45 17.73
C ARG A 44 -9.62 4.12 16.28
N LEU A 45 -9.07 5.08 15.54
CA LEU A 45 -8.64 4.89 14.16
C LEU A 45 -7.51 3.86 14.05
N ARG A 46 -6.52 3.88 14.95
CA ARG A 46 -5.41 2.90 14.95
C ARG A 46 -5.90 1.46 15.11
N LEU A 47 -6.83 1.22 16.04
CA LEU A 47 -7.42 -0.11 16.23
C LEU A 47 -8.18 -0.56 14.98
N LEU A 48 -8.91 0.34 14.33
CA LEU A 48 -9.59 0.05 13.06
C LEU A 48 -8.61 -0.22 11.91
N HIS A 49 -7.47 0.48 11.85
CA HIS A 49 -6.42 0.23 10.86
C HIS A 49 -5.76 -1.14 11.09
N GLU A 50 -5.41 -1.46 12.33
CA GLU A 50 -4.85 -2.77 12.69
C GLU A 50 -5.84 -3.91 12.40
N GLN A 51 -7.14 -3.72 12.66
CA GLN A 51 -8.18 -4.68 12.31
C GLN A 51 -8.28 -4.86 10.78
N LYS A 52 -8.29 -3.77 10.01
CA LYS A 52 -8.33 -3.83 8.54
C LYS A 52 -7.09 -4.50 7.95
N GLU A 53 -5.92 -4.32 8.55
CA GLU A 53 -4.70 -5.00 8.12
C GLU A 53 -4.77 -6.51 8.36
N ARG A 54 -5.26 -6.93 9.55
CA ARG A 54 -5.46 -8.35 9.87
C ARG A 54 -6.51 -9.00 8.96
N GLU A 55 -7.56 -8.26 8.60
CA GLU A 55 -8.60 -8.75 7.68
C GLU A 55 -8.14 -8.88 6.23
N LYS A 56 -7.12 -8.11 5.80
CA LYS A 56 -6.50 -8.28 4.48
C LYS A 56 -5.66 -9.56 4.42
N ILE A 57 -5.13 -10.02 5.55
CA ILE A 57 -4.41 -11.30 5.69
C ILE A 57 -5.42 -12.41 6.05
N LYS A 58 -6.56 -12.47 5.34
CA LYS A 58 -7.42 -13.67 5.42
C LYS A 58 -6.73 -14.77 4.63
N SER A 59 -6.32 -15.83 5.32
CA SER A 59 -5.65 -16.96 4.68
C SER A 59 -6.60 -17.58 3.66
N PHE A 60 -6.26 -17.48 2.37
CA PHE A 60 -6.81 -18.36 1.36
C PHE A 60 -6.50 -19.79 1.83
N GLY A 61 -7.52 -20.66 1.90
CA GLY A 61 -7.37 -22.03 2.40
C GLY A 61 -6.25 -22.80 1.68
N ARG A 62 -5.90 -24.00 2.16
CA ARG A 62 -4.82 -24.82 1.56
C ARG A 62 -5.00 -24.91 0.04
N PRO A 63 -4.11 -24.31 -0.77
CA PRO A 63 -4.26 -24.37 -2.21
C PRO A 63 -4.02 -25.81 -2.66
N ASN A 64 -4.84 -26.30 -3.58
CA ASN A 64 -4.67 -27.63 -4.13
C ASN A 64 -3.52 -27.61 -5.17
N ILE A 65 -2.27 -27.71 -4.67
CA ILE A 65 -1.04 -27.61 -5.47
C ILE A 65 -0.65 -29.00 -6.00
N GLY A 66 -0.32 -29.08 -7.29
CA GLY A 66 0.30 -30.27 -7.88
C GLY A 66 -0.63 -31.19 -8.70
N MET A 67 -1.75 -30.70 -9.20
CA MET A 67 -2.52 -31.47 -10.19
C MET A 67 -1.73 -31.63 -11.50
N PRO A 68 -1.83 -32.78 -12.18
CA PRO A 68 -1.20 -32.98 -13.48
C PRO A 68 -1.68 -31.91 -14.48
N PHE A 69 -0.75 -31.33 -15.23
CA PHE A 69 -1.06 -30.33 -16.24
C PHE A 69 -0.37 -30.66 -17.55
N LYS A 70 -0.95 -30.15 -18.64
CA LYS A 70 -0.35 -30.08 -19.97
C LYS A 70 -0.54 -28.67 -20.49
N LEU A 71 0.54 -27.93 -20.60
CA LEU A 71 0.53 -26.53 -21.03
C LEU A 71 1.46 -26.36 -22.23
N PHE A 72 1.13 -25.41 -23.10
CA PHE A 72 2.02 -25.03 -24.18
C PHE A 72 3.07 -24.04 -23.66
N ASN A 73 4.34 -24.37 -23.79
CA ASN A 73 5.44 -23.52 -23.40
C ASN A 73 5.81 -22.61 -24.57
N VAL A 74 5.58 -21.32 -24.41
CA VAL A 74 5.83 -20.29 -25.43
C VAL A 74 7.32 -20.10 -25.69
N ASN A 75 8.20 -20.38 -24.73
CA ASN A 75 9.65 -20.20 -24.88
C ASN A 75 10.32 -21.35 -25.63
N GLU A 76 9.72 -22.54 -25.60
CA GLU A 76 10.28 -23.77 -26.17
C GLU A 76 9.47 -24.32 -27.35
N ASP A 77 8.41 -23.62 -27.75
CA ASP A 77 7.46 -24.01 -28.80
C ASP A 77 6.98 -25.48 -28.68
N LYS A 78 6.76 -25.96 -27.45
CA LYS A 78 6.40 -27.35 -27.18
C LYS A 78 5.38 -27.50 -26.05
N ILE A 79 4.62 -28.60 -26.07
CA ILE A 79 3.76 -28.98 -24.94
C ILE A 79 4.65 -29.53 -23.83
N THR A 80 4.53 -28.97 -22.63
CA THR A 80 5.23 -29.41 -21.41
C THR A 80 4.21 -29.95 -20.42
N SER A 81 4.50 -31.10 -19.80
CA SER A 81 3.65 -31.69 -18.77
C SER A 81 4.31 -31.72 -17.39
N SER A 82 3.52 -32.02 -16.36
CA SER A 82 3.98 -32.20 -14.99
C SER A 82 5.08 -33.25 -14.83
N GLU A 83 5.15 -34.22 -15.75
CA GLU A 83 6.16 -35.29 -15.74
C GLU A 83 7.53 -34.79 -16.16
N ASP A 84 7.60 -33.85 -17.10
CA ASP A 84 8.85 -33.27 -17.62
C ASP A 84 9.58 -32.42 -16.57
N LEU A 85 8.85 -31.99 -15.54
CA LEU A 85 9.32 -31.15 -14.45
C LEU A 85 9.81 -31.95 -13.24
N LYS A 86 9.83 -33.28 -13.31
CA LYS A 86 10.33 -34.12 -12.22
C LYS A 86 11.87 -34.16 -12.25
N GLY A 87 12.50 -34.10 -11.08
CA GLY A 87 13.95 -34.29 -10.93
C GLY A 87 14.80 -33.02 -11.05
N ARG A 88 14.19 -31.83 -11.24
CA ARG A 88 14.88 -30.54 -11.04
C ARG A 88 14.04 -29.64 -10.14
N TYR A 89 14.66 -28.58 -9.62
CA TYR A 89 13.97 -27.57 -8.84
C TYR A 89 13.32 -26.54 -9.76
N TYR A 90 12.03 -26.30 -9.56
CA TYR A 90 11.25 -25.33 -10.32
C TYR A 90 10.55 -24.37 -9.39
N MET A 91 10.51 -23.11 -9.78
CA MET A 91 9.76 -22.07 -9.09
C MET A 91 8.64 -21.61 -10.01
N VAL A 92 7.39 -21.84 -9.62
CA VAL A 92 6.22 -21.56 -10.47
C VAL A 92 5.64 -20.22 -10.09
N TYR A 93 5.48 -19.34 -11.07
CA TYR A 93 4.81 -18.05 -10.91
C TYR A 93 3.46 -18.03 -11.65
N PHE A 94 2.37 -17.91 -10.91
CA PHE A 94 1.03 -17.78 -11.51
C PHE A 94 0.68 -16.30 -11.71
N GLY A 95 0.92 -15.79 -12.92
CA GLY A 95 0.66 -14.40 -13.29
C GLY A 95 -0.07 -14.24 -14.61
N PHE A 96 -0.35 -12.98 -14.97
CA PHE A 96 -0.95 -12.58 -16.24
C PHE A 96 -0.24 -11.33 -16.76
N THR A 97 -0.23 -11.15 -18.08
CA THR A 97 0.52 -10.07 -18.74
C THR A 97 -0.01 -8.67 -18.45
N HIS A 98 -1.26 -8.54 -17.97
CA HIS A 98 -1.93 -7.28 -17.71
C HIS A 98 -2.13 -7.02 -16.21
N CYS A 99 -1.07 -7.19 -15.44
CA CYS A 99 -1.16 -7.19 -13.98
C CYS A 99 -1.05 -5.78 -13.37
N PRO A 100 -1.85 -5.46 -12.33
CA PRO A 100 -1.76 -4.19 -11.62
C PRO A 100 -0.48 -4.14 -10.77
N ASP A 101 0.61 -3.61 -11.33
CA ASP A 101 1.90 -3.17 -10.74
C ASP A 101 2.70 -4.14 -9.83
N ILE A 102 2.07 -5.06 -9.09
CA ILE A 102 2.71 -6.00 -8.14
C ILE A 102 3.46 -7.14 -8.83
N CYS A 103 3.03 -7.53 -10.03
CA CYS A 103 3.62 -8.67 -10.73
C CYS A 103 5.10 -8.51 -11.11
N PRO A 104 5.55 -7.37 -11.69
CA PRO A 104 6.97 -7.19 -11.99
C PRO A 104 7.83 -7.19 -10.72
N GLU A 105 7.35 -6.59 -9.63
CA GLU A 105 8.10 -6.54 -8.36
C GLU A 105 8.36 -7.95 -7.79
N GLU A 106 7.38 -8.84 -7.85
CA GLU A 106 7.54 -10.21 -7.35
C GLU A 106 8.48 -11.04 -8.23
N LEU A 107 8.46 -10.86 -9.55
CA LEU A 107 9.38 -11.55 -10.45
C LEU A 107 10.85 -11.15 -10.22
N ASP A 108 11.12 -9.89 -9.92
CA ASP A 108 12.47 -9.42 -9.61
C ASP A 108 13.01 -10.07 -8.32
N LYS A 109 12.19 -10.19 -7.28
CA LYS A 109 12.55 -10.90 -6.03
C LYS A 109 12.86 -12.37 -6.30
N MET A 110 12.06 -13.02 -7.15
CA MET A 110 12.27 -14.41 -7.55
C MET A 110 13.61 -14.61 -8.29
N ALA A 111 13.99 -13.65 -9.14
CA ALA A 111 15.29 -13.66 -9.81
C ALA A 111 16.44 -13.49 -8.81
N GLU A 112 16.34 -12.55 -7.88
CA GLU A 112 17.35 -12.32 -6.84
C GLU A 112 17.59 -13.58 -5.99
N VAL A 113 16.52 -14.23 -5.53
CA VAL A 113 16.61 -15.48 -4.76
C VAL A 113 17.30 -16.58 -5.58
N THR A 114 17.00 -16.68 -6.87
CA THR A 114 17.63 -17.67 -7.75
C THR A 114 19.14 -17.46 -7.86
N ASP A 115 19.58 -16.21 -7.92
CA ASP A 115 21.01 -15.87 -8.00
C ASP A 115 21.72 -16.07 -6.66
N GLN A 116 21.07 -15.72 -5.54
CA GLN A 116 21.59 -16.02 -4.20
C GLN A 116 21.81 -17.52 -3.99
N VAL A 117 20.84 -18.36 -4.38
CA VAL A 117 20.96 -19.82 -4.23
C VAL A 117 22.08 -20.39 -5.10
N LYS A 118 22.27 -19.89 -6.32
CA LYS A 118 23.40 -20.31 -7.18
C LYS A 118 24.75 -19.94 -6.56
N ASN A 119 24.84 -18.78 -5.91
CA ASN A 119 26.08 -18.32 -5.26
C ASN A 119 26.43 -19.17 -4.03
N GLU A 120 25.44 -19.60 -3.26
CA GLU A 120 25.65 -20.33 -2.01
C GLU A 120 25.87 -21.85 -2.22
N PHE A 121 25.09 -22.47 -3.11
CA PHE A 121 25.12 -23.93 -3.33
C PHE A 121 25.89 -24.35 -4.60
N GLY A 122 26.44 -23.39 -5.32
CA GLY A 122 27.19 -23.60 -6.56
C GLY A 122 26.30 -23.86 -7.79
N GLN A 123 26.91 -23.82 -8.98
CA GLN A 123 26.22 -23.93 -10.27
C GLN A 123 25.54 -25.29 -10.54
N ASN A 124 25.65 -26.26 -9.63
CA ASN A 124 25.05 -27.59 -9.77
C ASN A 124 23.53 -27.60 -9.52
N ILE A 125 22.97 -26.52 -8.94
CA ILE A 125 21.53 -26.37 -8.71
C ILE A 125 20.91 -25.48 -9.78
N SER A 126 20.24 -26.09 -10.76
CA SER A 126 19.48 -25.37 -11.78
C SER A 126 18.03 -25.14 -11.30
N ILE A 127 17.78 -24.00 -10.64
CA ILE A 127 16.41 -23.53 -10.37
C ILE A 127 15.89 -22.82 -11.61
N ARG A 128 14.78 -23.31 -12.15
CA ARG A 128 14.14 -22.71 -13.32
C ARG A 128 12.79 -22.10 -12.93
N ILE A 129 12.59 -20.84 -13.30
CA ILE A 129 11.33 -20.14 -13.13
C ILE A 129 10.38 -20.57 -14.26
N LEU A 130 9.16 -20.97 -13.91
CA LEU A 130 8.08 -21.37 -14.81
C LEU A 130 6.98 -20.32 -14.82
#